data_AF-A0A4D4KTN7-F1
#
_entry.id   AF-A0A4D4KTN7-F1
#
_cell.length_a   1.000
_cell.length_b   1.000
_cell.length_c   1.000
_cell.angle_alpha   90.00
_cell.angle_beta   90.00
_cell.angle_gamma   90.00
#
_symmetry.space_group_name_H-M   'P 1'
#
loop_
_entity.id
_entity.type
_entity.pdbx_description
1 polymer ?
#
loop_
_entity_poly.entity_id
_entity_poly.type
_entity_poly.pdbx_seq_one_letter_code
_entity_poly.pdbx_strand_id
1 'polypeptide(L)'
;MYPSSVTFEDVVTAKDQLVASLSASCSAFLLDARYGLHTVASGSLPGTVGLMSTIEDEDYKLPDGPRRTRYREGWSLKQIKLAGADVAKLLWFYRPDLDAATAEHQRCVVRGLVEECARLSLPLVVEPIWYPVAGEDPASEAWRQARVRTILTSAFDANALGVDMLKVEFPGYVGTSAGEEAAAGACRELDAGVDMPWVILSAGVGYEDFRTQVEIAGRAGCRLGRRSTGP
;
A
#
# COMPACT_ATOMS: atom_id res chain seq x y z
N MET A 1 -7.61 -32.16 -13.92
CA MET A 1 -8.18 -31.91 -12.59
C MET A 1 -8.11 -30.41 -12.40
N TYR A 2 -9.22 -29.69 -12.54
CA TYR A 2 -9.26 -28.27 -12.14
C TYR A 2 -8.97 -28.21 -10.64
N PRO A 3 -8.19 -27.24 -10.13
CA PRO A 3 -7.93 -27.17 -8.71
C PRO A 3 -9.26 -27.10 -7.96
N SER A 4 -9.39 -27.87 -6.88
CA SER A 4 -10.50 -27.79 -5.94
C SER A 4 -10.79 -26.32 -5.63
N SER A 5 -12.04 -25.90 -5.81
CA SER A 5 -12.45 -24.53 -5.53
C SER A 5 -12.14 -24.20 -4.07
N VAL A 6 -11.24 -23.24 -3.85
CA VAL A 6 -10.93 -22.71 -2.52
C VAL A 6 -12.21 -22.12 -1.94
N THR A 7 -12.64 -22.63 -0.79
CA THR A 7 -13.88 -22.17 -0.13
C THR A 7 -13.62 -20.91 0.71
N PHE A 8 -14.69 -20.25 1.15
CA PHE A 8 -14.58 -19.14 2.11
C PHE A 8 -13.88 -19.57 3.40
N GLU A 9 -14.23 -20.75 3.92
CA GLU A 9 -13.68 -21.29 5.16
C GLU A 9 -12.19 -21.62 5.04
N ASP A 10 -11.74 -22.11 3.87
CA ASP A 10 -10.32 -22.37 3.62
C ASP A 10 -9.50 -21.08 3.72
N VAL A 11 -9.99 -19.98 3.14
CA VAL A 11 -9.30 -18.67 3.17
C VAL A 11 -9.26 -18.10 4.59
N VAL A 12 -10.38 -18.15 5.32
CA VAL A 12 -10.46 -17.67 6.70
C VAL A 12 -9.52 -18.47 7.60
N THR A 13 -9.57 -19.80 7.51
CA THR A 13 -8.70 -20.69 8.31
C THR A 13 -7.23 -20.41 8.05
N ALA A 14 -6.83 -20.26 6.78
CA ALA A 14 -5.46 -19.92 6.43
C ALA A 14 -5.03 -18.56 6.99
N LYS A 15 -5.90 -17.53 6.93
CA LYS A 15 -5.62 -16.20 7.49
C LYS A 15 -5.48 -16.23 9.01
N ASP A 16 -6.39 -16.92 9.70
CA ASP A 16 -6.32 -17.07 11.16
C ASP A 16 -5.01 -17.75 11.59
N GLN A 17 -4.61 -18.82 10.90
CA GLN A 17 -3.34 -19.51 11.17
C GLN A 17 -2.12 -18.62 10.93
N LEU A 18 -2.12 -17.84 9.85
CA LEU A 18 -1.03 -16.90 9.55
C LEU A 18 -0.93 -15.80 10.62
N VAL A 19 -2.06 -15.21 11.00
CA VAL A 19 -2.10 -14.18 12.04
C VAL A 19 -1.61 -14.74 13.37
N ALA A 20 -2.12 -15.89 13.81
CA ALA A 20 -1.70 -16.52 15.06
C ALA A 20 -0.20 -16.85 15.08
N SER A 21 0.35 -17.31 13.95
CA SER A 21 1.76 -17.71 13.85
C SER A 21 2.73 -16.53 13.81
N LEU A 22 2.31 -15.38 13.27
CA LEU A 22 3.19 -14.24 13.01
C LEU A 22 2.98 -13.07 13.98
N SER A 23 1.94 -13.09 14.81
CA SER A 23 1.57 -11.98 15.69
C SER A 23 2.70 -11.55 16.65
N ALA A 24 3.56 -12.47 17.09
CA ALA A 24 4.69 -12.14 17.95
C ALA A 24 5.80 -11.32 17.24
N SER A 25 5.82 -11.33 15.91
CA SER A 25 6.83 -10.70 15.06
C SER A 25 6.31 -9.48 14.29
N CYS A 26 5.02 -9.16 14.42
CA CYS A 26 4.36 -8.09 13.67
C CYS A 26 3.75 -7.07 14.62
N SER A 27 3.88 -5.78 14.30
CA SER A 27 3.19 -4.70 15.03
C SER A 27 1.74 -4.53 14.59
N ALA A 28 1.42 -4.90 13.35
CA ALA A 28 0.08 -4.85 12.79
C ALA A 28 -0.07 -5.84 11.63
N PHE A 29 -1.32 -6.21 11.33
CA PHE A 29 -1.69 -6.92 10.10
C PHE A 29 -2.54 -6.03 9.20
N LEU A 30 -2.30 -6.11 7.89
CA LEU A 30 -3.21 -5.58 6.86
C LEU A 30 -4.06 -6.73 6.34
N LEU A 31 -5.37 -6.65 6.58
CA LEU A 31 -6.32 -7.69 6.25
C LEU A 31 -7.49 -7.10 5.44
N ASP A 32 -8.15 -7.91 4.61
CA ASP A 32 -9.33 -7.45 3.88
C ASP A 32 -10.61 -7.62 4.70
N ALA A 33 -11.61 -6.81 4.38
CA ALA A 33 -12.86 -6.82 5.14
C ALA A 33 -13.68 -8.12 4.97
N ARG A 34 -13.53 -8.84 3.86
CA ARG A 34 -14.33 -10.02 3.54
C ARG A 34 -13.88 -11.27 4.29
N TYR A 35 -12.58 -11.52 4.35
CA TYR A 35 -12.02 -12.74 4.95
C TYR A 35 -11.22 -12.47 6.22
N GLY A 36 -10.70 -11.26 6.37
CA GLY A 36 -9.67 -10.95 7.35
C GLY A 36 -10.19 -10.43 8.68
N LEU A 37 -11.29 -9.66 8.68
CA LEU A 37 -11.86 -9.10 9.92
C LEU A 37 -12.45 -10.19 10.85
N HIS A 38 -12.62 -11.41 10.35
CA HIS A 38 -12.94 -12.58 11.18
C HIS A 38 -11.93 -12.81 12.30
N THR A 39 -10.65 -12.44 12.09
CA THR A 39 -9.56 -12.61 13.08
C THR A 39 -9.83 -11.89 14.41
N VAL A 40 -10.63 -10.82 14.38
CA VAL A 40 -11.09 -10.11 15.58
C VAL A 40 -12.13 -10.95 16.33
N ALA A 41 -13.08 -11.54 15.61
CA ALA A 41 -14.15 -12.34 16.19
C ALA A 41 -13.67 -13.72 16.68
N SER A 42 -12.72 -14.34 15.98
CA SER A 42 -12.11 -15.61 16.38
C SER A 42 -11.12 -15.46 17.52
N GLY A 43 -10.64 -14.23 17.78
CA GLY A 43 -9.59 -13.94 18.77
C GLY A 43 -8.20 -14.39 18.31
N SER A 44 -8.01 -14.70 17.03
CA SER A 44 -6.71 -15.08 16.48
C SER A 44 -5.74 -13.89 16.44
N LEU A 45 -6.26 -12.66 16.28
CA LEU A 45 -5.49 -11.43 16.38
C LEU A 45 -5.39 -10.99 17.86
N PRO A 46 -4.17 -10.94 18.45
CA PRO A 46 -4.01 -10.45 19.81
C PRO A 46 -4.33 -8.95 19.90
N GLY A 47 -4.99 -8.51 20.97
CA GLY A 47 -5.34 -7.09 21.18
C GLY A 47 -4.15 -6.13 21.35
N THR A 48 -2.92 -6.64 21.32
CA THR A 48 -1.67 -5.84 21.31
C THR A 48 -1.12 -5.61 19.91
N VAL A 49 -1.72 -6.20 18.87
CA VAL A 49 -1.31 -6.11 17.48
C VAL A 49 -2.35 -5.30 16.70
N GLY A 50 -1.92 -4.28 15.97
CA GLY A 50 -2.82 -3.41 15.23
C GLY A 50 -3.48 -4.09 14.02
N LEU A 51 -4.63 -3.55 13.60
CA LEU A 51 -5.39 -4.03 12.44
C LEU A 51 -5.60 -2.92 11.42
N MET A 52 -5.03 -3.09 10.22
CA MET A 52 -5.35 -2.27 9.06
C MET A 52 -6.34 -3.02 8.17
N SER A 53 -7.34 -2.33 7.64
CA SER A 53 -8.34 -2.92 6.73
C SER A 53 -8.40 -2.21 5.39
N THR A 54 -8.43 -2.97 4.30
CA THR A 54 -8.62 -2.44 2.95
C THR A 54 -10.05 -1.99 2.71
N ILE A 55 -10.22 -0.86 2.01
CA ILE A 55 -11.54 -0.37 1.57
C ILE A 55 -11.79 -0.59 0.08
N GLU A 56 -10.73 -0.76 -0.70
CA GLU A 56 -10.79 -1.08 -2.11
C GLU A 56 -11.23 -2.52 -2.39
N ASP A 57 -11.75 -2.70 -3.60
CA ASP A 57 -11.98 -4.00 -4.23
C ASP A 57 -10.68 -4.56 -4.86
N GLU A 58 -10.59 -5.90 -4.94
CA GLU A 58 -9.39 -6.65 -5.29
C GLU A 58 -9.36 -7.14 -6.76
N ASP A 59 -9.61 -6.24 -7.71
CA ASP A 59 -9.46 -6.60 -9.13
C ASP A 59 -8.01 -6.46 -9.60
N TYR A 60 -7.27 -7.57 -9.58
CA TYR A 60 -5.86 -7.62 -10.00
C TYR A 60 -5.64 -7.83 -11.50
N LYS A 61 -6.70 -7.76 -12.33
CA LYS A 61 -6.54 -7.86 -13.78
C LYS A 61 -5.69 -6.70 -14.30
N LEU A 62 -4.81 -7.01 -15.26
CA LEU A 62 -4.07 -6.00 -16.00
C LEU A 62 -5.07 -5.11 -16.73
N PRO A 63 -5.00 -3.79 -16.54
CA PRO A 63 -5.93 -2.88 -17.19
C PRO A 63 -5.50 -2.61 -18.64
N ASP A 64 -6.48 -2.42 -19.51
CA ASP A 64 -6.24 -1.92 -20.88
C ASP A 64 -6.05 -0.39 -20.91
N GLY A 65 -6.08 0.31 -19.75
CA GLY A 65 -6.01 1.77 -19.67
C GLY A 65 -6.11 2.38 -18.27
N PRO A 66 -6.53 3.66 -18.16
CA PRO A 66 -6.69 4.35 -16.87
C PRO A 66 -7.65 3.62 -15.91
N ARG A 67 -7.26 3.49 -14.64
CA ARG A 67 -8.05 2.80 -13.61
C ARG A 67 -8.75 3.79 -12.68
N ARG A 68 -10.01 3.50 -12.36
CA ARG A 68 -10.76 4.15 -11.28
C ARG A 68 -10.88 3.23 -10.08
N THR A 69 -10.76 3.80 -8.89
CA THR A 69 -10.91 3.09 -7.63
C THR A 69 -12.33 2.55 -7.52
N ARG A 70 -12.43 1.29 -7.10
CA ARG A 70 -13.68 0.64 -6.74
C ARG A 70 -13.63 0.29 -5.27
N TYR A 71 -14.68 0.63 -4.54
CA TYR A 71 -14.82 0.21 -3.16
C TYR A 71 -15.35 -1.20 -3.07
N ARG A 72 -14.96 -1.90 -2.02
CA ARG A 72 -15.48 -3.23 -1.71
C ARG A 72 -16.96 -3.15 -1.40
N GLU A 73 -17.74 -3.96 -2.10
CA GLU A 73 -19.18 -4.02 -1.89
C GLU A 73 -19.54 -4.41 -0.46
N GLY A 74 -20.52 -3.71 0.12
CA GLY A 74 -21.01 -3.97 1.49
C GLY A 74 -20.11 -3.45 2.61
N TRP A 75 -18.99 -2.79 2.30
CA TRP A 75 -18.06 -2.24 3.29
C TRP A 75 -17.86 -0.74 3.14
N SER A 76 -17.84 -0.04 4.27
CA SER A 76 -17.56 1.39 4.42
C SER A 76 -16.50 1.59 5.50
N LEU A 77 -15.88 2.78 5.53
CA LEU A 77 -14.92 3.15 6.58
C LEU A 77 -15.52 3.00 7.98
N LYS A 78 -16.80 3.37 8.14
CA LYS A 78 -17.53 3.18 9.39
C LYS A 78 -17.67 1.70 9.77
N GLN A 79 -17.98 0.83 8.81
CA GLN A 79 -18.13 -0.60 9.07
C GLN A 79 -16.80 -1.26 9.44
N ILE A 80 -15.71 -0.97 8.72
CA ILE A 80 -14.40 -1.55 9.07
C ILE A 80 -13.93 -1.05 10.45
N LYS A 81 -14.20 0.21 10.81
CA LYS A 81 -13.90 0.73 12.14
C LYS A 81 -14.69 0.00 13.23
N LEU A 82 -16.01 -0.16 13.03
CA LEU A 82 -16.86 -0.88 14.00
C LEU A 82 -16.50 -2.37 14.11
N ALA A 83 -15.91 -2.95 13.07
CA ALA A 83 -15.40 -4.31 13.07
C ALA A 83 -14.01 -4.45 13.74
N GLY A 84 -13.43 -3.35 14.23
CA GLY A 84 -12.18 -3.36 15.00
C GLY A 84 -10.93 -2.95 14.23
N ALA A 85 -11.05 -2.41 13.00
CA ALA A 85 -9.89 -1.87 12.31
C ALA A 85 -9.39 -0.59 12.99
N ASP A 86 -8.08 -0.54 13.26
CA ASP A 86 -7.37 0.62 13.79
C ASP A 86 -7.02 1.63 12.70
N VAL A 87 -6.87 1.16 11.45
CA VAL A 87 -6.40 1.96 10.31
C VAL A 87 -7.17 1.55 9.05
N ALA A 88 -7.60 2.54 8.26
CA ALA A 88 -8.09 2.31 6.91
C ALA A 88 -6.92 2.33 5.92
N LYS A 89 -7.00 1.46 4.92
CA LYS A 89 -6.01 1.42 3.85
C LYS A 89 -6.70 1.47 2.49
N LEU A 90 -6.11 2.25 1.57
CA LEU A 90 -6.52 2.35 0.16
C LEU A 90 -5.37 1.91 -0.76
N LEU A 91 -5.61 0.97 -1.67
CA LEU A 91 -4.77 0.78 -2.86
C LEU A 91 -5.18 1.80 -3.93
N TRP A 92 -4.27 2.69 -4.30
CA TRP A 92 -4.54 3.82 -5.16
C TRP A 92 -3.83 3.68 -6.51
N PHE A 93 -4.51 3.09 -7.49
CA PHE A 93 -3.99 3.03 -8.85
C PHE A 93 -3.88 4.44 -9.43
N TYR A 94 -2.65 4.88 -9.68
CA TYR A 94 -2.39 6.26 -10.07
C TYR A 94 -1.32 6.36 -11.15
N ARG A 95 -1.77 6.75 -12.34
CA ARG A 95 -0.96 7.01 -13.54
C ARG A 95 -1.37 8.37 -14.11
N PRO A 96 -0.93 9.48 -13.49
CA PRO A 96 -1.36 10.82 -13.88
C PRO A 96 -0.94 11.22 -15.30
N ASP A 97 0.02 10.50 -15.87
CA ASP A 97 0.53 10.64 -17.23
C ASP A 97 -0.41 10.07 -18.31
N LEU A 98 -1.36 9.20 -17.96
CA LEU A 98 -2.25 8.54 -18.94
C LEU A 98 -3.49 9.36 -19.29
N ASP A 99 -4.20 9.87 -18.28
CA ASP A 99 -5.46 10.62 -18.47
C ASP A 99 -5.69 11.59 -17.31
N ALA A 100 -5.76 12.89 -17.63
CA ALA A 100 -5.93 13.94 -16.63
C ALA A 100 -7.28 13.86 -15.89
N ALA A 101 -8.35 13.44 -16.58
CA ALA A 101 -9.67 13.33 -15.98
C ALA A 101 -9.73 12.19 -14.95
N THR A 102 -9.13 11.04 -15.27
CA THR A 102 -9.01 9.91 -14.34
C THR A 102 -8.06 10.23 -13.20
N ALA A 103 -6.95 10.93 -13.45
CA ALA A 103 -6.05 11.40 -12.40
C ALA A 103 -6.77 12.32 -11.40
N GLU A 104 -7.59 13.26 -11.88
CA GLU A 104 -8.37 14.14 -10.99
C GLU A 104 -9.44 13.36 -10.22
N HIS A 105 -10.14 12.44 -10.87
CA HIS A 105 -11.09 11.55 -10.18
C HIS A 105 -10.40 10.77 -9.05
N GLN A 106 -9.20 10.27 -9.29
CA GLN A 106 -8.40 9.55 -8.31
C GLN A 106 -7.98 10.45 -7.14
N ARG A 107 -7.62 11.72 -7.39
CA ARG A 107 -7.38 12.69 -6.30
C ARG A 107 -8.65 13.00 -5.50
N CYS A 108 -9.81 13.10 -6.16
CA CYS A 108 -11.10 13.25 -5.47
C CYS A 108 -11.41 12.08 -4.54
N VAL A 109 -11.11 10.84 -4.95
CA VAL A 109 -11.26 9.63 -4.12
C VAL A 109 -10.47 9.77 -2.82
N VAL A 110 -9.19 10.12 -2.91
CA VAL A 110 -8.33 10.29 -1.73
C VAL A 110 -8.83 11.42 -0.83
N ARG A 111 -9.21 12.59 -1.38
CA ARG A 111 -9.77 13.70 -0.58
C ARG A 111 -11.01 13.28 0.20
N GLY A 112 -11.94 12.58 -0.45
CA GLY A 112 -13.15 12.09 0.22
C GLY A 112 -12.85 11.13 1.35
N LEU A 113 -11.88 10.22 1.16
CA LEU A 113 -11.46 9.28 2.20
C LEU A 113 -10.76 9.97 3.36
N VAL A 114 -9.90 10.97 3.09
CA VAL A 114 -9.25 11.77 4.15
C VAL A 114 -10.30 12.48 5.01
N GLU A 115 -11.29 13.13 4.39
CA GLU A 115 -12.38 13.79 5.13
C GLU A 115 -13.24 12.81 5.95
N GLU A 116 -13.55 11.63 5.41
CA GLU A 116 -14.32 10.62 6.12
C GLU A 116 -13.52 9.97 7.27
N CYS A 117 -12.26 9.63 7.03
CA CYS A 117 -11.32 9.10 8.02
C CYS A 117 -11.14 10.07 9.20
N ALA A 118 -10.98 11.38 8.91
CA ALA A 118 -10.90 12.41 9.94
C ALA A 118 -12.17 12.45 10.81
N ARG A 119 -13.37 12.43 10.20
CA ARG A 119 -14.65 12.39 10.93
C ARG A 119 -14.81 11.13 11.79
N LEU A 120 -14.27 10.02 11.32
CA LEU A 120 -14.34 8.75 12.03
C LEU A 120 -13.21 8.59 13.04
N SER A 121 -12.20 9.48 13.10
CA SER A 121 -10.97 9.27 13.87
C SER A 121 -10.34 7.91 13.54
N LEU A 122 -10.09 7.68 12.25
CA LEU A 122 -9.51 6.48 11.68
C LEU A 122 -8.36 6.92 10.78
N PRO A 123 -7.09 6.60 11.06
CA PRO A 123 -5.98 6.94 10.18
C PRO A 123 -6.14 6.31 8.80
N LEU A 124 -5.69 7.02 7.76
CA LEU A 124 -5.69 6.56 6.38
C LEU A 124 -4.27 6.31 5.87
N VAL A 125 -3.98 5.05 5.54
CA VAL A 125 -2.81 4.65 4.75
C VAL A 125 -3.20 4.65 3.27
N VAL A 126 -2.46 5.39 2.45
CA VAL A 126 -2.59 5.30 0.98
C VAL A 126 -1.41 4.53 0.42
N GLU A 127 -1.72 3.59 -0.46
CA GLU A 127 -0.77 2.78 -1.23
C GLU A 127 -0.85 3.15 -2.71
N PRO A 128 -0.11 4.18 -3.19
CA PRO A 128 -0.06 4.50 -4.61
C PRO A 128 0.59 3.33 -5.37
N ILE A 129 -0.08 2.86 -6.42
CA ILE A 129 0.40 1.79 -7.28
C ILE A 129 0.53 2.29 -8.71
N TRP A 130 1.76 2.25 -9.20
CA TRP A 130 2.09 2.37 -10.60
C TRP A 130 1.83 1.02 -11.30
N TYR A 131 1.29 1.07 -12.52
CA TYR A 131 0.94 -0.14 -13.26
C TYR A 131 1.28 0.00 -14.75
N PRO A 132 1.71 -1.07 -15.42
CA PRO A 132 1.93 -1.07 -16.87
C PRO A 132 0.61 -0.96 -17.63
N VAL A 133 0.66 -0.37 -18.82
CA VAL A 133 -0.43 -0.42 -19.81
C VAL A 133 0.01 -1.09 -21.11
N ALA A 134 -0.96 -1.52 -21.91
CA ALA A 134 -0.69 -2.20 -23.17
C ALA A 134 0.19 -1.35 -24.10
N GLY A 135 1.21 -1.98 -24.68
CA GLY A 135 2.16 -1.34 -25.61
C GLY A 135 3.40 -0.73 -24.96
N GLU A 136 3.49 -0.72 -23.63
CA GLU A 136 4.72 -0.35 -22.93
C GLU A 136 5.75 -1.49 -22.92
N ASP A 137 7.04 -1.14 -22.93
CA ASP A 137 8.16 -2.08 -22.79
C ASP A 137 8.81 -1.96 -21.38
N PRO A 138 8.52 -2.91 -20.46
CA PRO A 138 9.09 -2.90 -19.12
C PRO A 138 10.61 -3.06 -19.06
N ALA A 139 11.25 -3.56 -20.12
CA ALA A 139 12.70 -3.72 -20.18
C ALA A 139 13.41 -2.41 -20.55
N SER A 140 12.71 -1.44 -21.13
CA SER A 140 13.30 -0.18 -21.57
C SER A 140 13.70 0.70 -20.39
N GLU A 141 14.85 1.35 -20.50
CA GLU A 141 15.32 2.26 -19.45
C GLU A 141 14.36 3.44 -19.23
N ALA A 142 13.77 3.95 -20.32
CA ALA A 142 12.80 5.05 -20.25
C ALA A 142 11.58 4.68 -19.40
N TRP A 143 11.07 3.45 -19.55
CA TRP A 143 9.95 2.95 -18.77
C TRP A 143 10.32 2.79 -17.29
N ARG A 144 11.50 2.23 -17.01
CA ARG A 144 12.01 2.04 -15.63
C ARG A 144 12.15 3.38 -14.91
N GLN A 145 12.68 4.38 -15.60
CA GLN A 145 12.79 5.74 -15.09
C GLN A 145 11.42 6.42 -14.91
N ALA A 146 10.47 6.18 -15.82
CA ALA A 146 9.11 6.70 -15.69
C ALA A 146 8.38 6.11 -14.47
N ARG A 147 8.53 4.80 -14.21
CA ARG A 147 8.02 4.15 -13.00
C ARG A 147 8.59 4.82 -11.74
N VAL A 148 9.93 4.94 -11.62
CA VAL A 148 10.56 5.55 -10.44
C VAL A 148 10.07 6.98 -10.20
N ARG A 149 10.04 7.81 -11.24
CA ARG A 149 9.52 9.18 -11.13
C ARG A 149 8.06 9.21 -10.68
N THR A 150 7.23 8.31 -11.21
CA THR A 150 5.81 8.29 -10.88
C THR A 150 5.56 7.81 -9.45
N ILE A 151 6.36 6.87 -8.94
CA ILE A 151 6.33 6.47 -7.52
C ILE A 151 6.55 7.70 -6.63
N LEU A 152 7.60 8.50 -6.90
CA LEU A 152 7.89 9.72 -6.15
C LEU A 152 6.76 10.75 -6.26
N THR A 153 6.35 11.11 -7.49
CA THR A 153 5.27 12.09 -7.70
C THR A 153 3.96 11.65 -7.07
N SER A 154 3.61 10.36 -7.14
CA SER A 154 2.39 9.84 -6.53
C SER A 154 2.40 9.91 -5.00
N ALA A 155 3.57 9.72 -4.38
CA ALA A 155 3.74 9.90 -2.95
C ALA A 155 3.60 11.37 -2.54
N PHE A 156 4.17 12.30 -3.31
CA PHE A 156 4.04 13.74 -3.06
C PHE A 156 2.60 14.23 -3.26
N ASP A 157 1.91 13.72 -4.28
CA ASP A 157 0.49 14.00 -4.50
C ASP A 157 -0.33 13.49 -3.33
N ALA A 158 -0.16 12.23 -2.91
CA ALA A 158 -0.86 11.69 -1.75
C ALA A 158 -0.56 12.47 -0.46
N ASN A 159 0.70 12.87 -0.24
CA ASN A 159 1.10 13.73 0.88
C ASN A 159 0.33 15.05 0.88
N ALA A 160 0.27 15.74 -0.27
CA ALA A 160 -0.45 17.01 -0.40
C ALA A 160 -1.97 16.89 -0.18
N LEU A 161 -2.53 15.68 -0.30
CA LEU A 161 -3.94 15.41 -0.04
C LEU A 161 -4.26 15.14 1.43
N GLY A 162 -3.25 15.07 2.31
CA GLY A 162 -3.43 14.97 3.76
C GLY A 162 -3.63 13.54 4.29
N VAL A 163 -2.99 12.55 3.66
CA VAL A 163 -3.00 11.15 4.15
C VAL A 163 -2.16 11.01 5.42
N ASP A 164 -2.45 10.03 6.26
CA ASP A 164 -1.75 9.86 7.54
C ASP A 164 -0.44 9.07 7.42
N MET A 165 -0.35 8.21 6.40
CA MET A 165 0.82 7.37 6.14
C MET A 165 0.84 6.90 4.68
N LEU A 166 2.04 6.71 4.14
CA LEU A 166 2.26 6.17 2.81
C LEU A 166 2.77 4.73 2.86
N LYS A 167 2.27 3.90 1.94
CA LYS A 167 2.83 2.57 1.63
C LYS A 167 3.20 2.56 0.16
N VAL A 168 4.47 2.71 -0.17
CA VAL A 168 4.92 2.95 -1.55
C VAL A 168 5.62 1.74 -2.13
N GLU A 169 5.63 1.64 -3.46
CA GLU A 169 6.59 0.79 -4.16
C GLU A 169 8.02 1.25 -3.90
N PHE A 170 8.99 0.32 -3.91
CA PHE A 170 10.40 0.71 -3.84
C PHE A 170 10.77 1.55 -5.09
N PRO A 171 11.25 2.80 -4.93
CA PRO A 171 11.50 3.73 -6.03
C PRO A 171 12.86 3.46 -6.68
N GLY A 172 13.07 2.24 -7.17
CA GLY A 172 14.32 1.85 -7.81
C GLY A 172 14.40 0.37 -8.15
N TYR A 173 15.61 -0.06 -8.46
CA TYR A 173 15.93 -1.44 -8.81
C TYR A 173 17.22 -1.85 -8.12
N VAL A 174 17.24 -3.08 -7.62
CA VAL A 174 18.41 -3.70 -6.97
C VAL A 174 19.05 -4.73 -7.90
N GLY A 175 20.23 -5.24 -7.54
CA GLY A 175 20.96 -6.26 -8.32
C GLY A 175 22.21 -5.73 -9.04
N THR A 176 22.46 -4.42 -8.99
CA THR A 176 23.74 -3.82 -9.39
C THR A 176 24.07 -2.67 -8.44
N SER A 177 25.35 -2.40 -8.20
CA SER A 177 25.78 -1.31 -7.31
C SER A 177 25.27 0.07 -7.78
N ALA A 178 25.25 0.31 -9.10
CA ALA A 178 24.72 1.56 -9.66
C ALA A 178 23.20 1.69 -9.45
N GLY A 179 22.45 0.59 -9.58
CA GLY A 179 21.00 0.58 -9.32
C GLY A 179 20.67 0.84 -7.85
N GLU A 180 21.42 0.23 -6.93
CA GLU A 180 21.27 0.44 -5.48
C GLU A 180 21.58 1.89 -5.09
N GLU A 181 22.63 2.50 -5.66
CA GLU A 181 22.98 3.89 -5.38
C GLU A 181 21.91 4.87 -5.91
N ALA A 182 21.39 4.62 -7.12
CA ALA A 182 20.28 5.39 -7.68
C ALA A 182 19.01 5.25 -6.82
N ALA A 183 18.66 4.03 -6.40
CA ALA A 183 17.51 3.78 -5.53
C ALA A 183 17.67 4.44 -4.16
N ALA A 184 18.88 4.44 -3.59
CA ALA A 184 19.16 5.15 -2.35
C ALA A 184 18.97 6.68 -2.51
N GLY A 185 19.32 7.23 -3.67
CA GLY A 185 19.01 8.62 -4.04
C GLY A 185 17.51 8.90 -4.05
N ALA A 186 16.74 8.07 -4.75
CA ALA A 186 15.29 8.20 -4.84
C ALA A 186 14.59 8.04 -3.48
N CYS A 187 15.04 7.13 -2.62
CA CYS A 187 14.51 7.01 -1.26
C CYS A 187 14.78 8.25 -0.41
N ARG A 188 15.95 8.90 -0.56
CA ARG A 188 16.23 10.18 0.14
C ARG A 188 15.36 11.32 -0.39
N GLU A 189 15.13 11.36 -1.69
CA GLU A 189 14.22 12.33 -2.30
C GLU A 189 12.79 12.15 -1.79
N LEU A 190 12.30 10.90 -1.75
CA LEU A 190 11.00 10.57 -1.17
C LEU A 190 10.89 11.05 0.28
N ASP A 191 11.85 10.67 1.13
CA ASP A 191 11.82 11.01 2.55
C ASP A 191 11.91 12.52 2.82
N ALA A 192 12.58 13.27 1.94
CA ALA A 192 12.64 14.73 2.03
C ALA A 192 11.36 15.43 1.54
N GLY A 193 10.58 14.78 0.67
CA GLY A 193 9.39 15.35 0.03
C GLY A 193 8.06 15.00 0.71
N VAL A 194 8.07 14.19 1.77
CA VAL A 194 6.87 13.83 2.54
C VAL A 194 7.04 14.11 4.03
N ASP A 195 5.96 14.46 4.73
CA ASP A 195 6.00 14.78 6.16
C ASP A 195 5.37 13.70 7.07
N MET A 196 4.72 12.71 6.47
CA MET A 196 4.18 11.53 7.15
C MET A 196 5.13 10.33 7.11
N PRO A 197 4.91 9.33 7.99
CA PRO A 197 5.61 8.05 7.90
C PRO A 197 5.35 7.38 6.55
N TRP A 198 6.37 6.69 6.04
CA TRP A 198 6.25 5.88 4.84
C TRP A 198 6.94 4.53 5.02
N VAL A 199 6.38 3.51 4.39
CA VAL A 199 6.95 2.16 4.31
C VAL A 199 6.96 1.67 2.86
N ILE A 200 7.82 0.70 2.57
CA ILE A 200 7.83 0.02 1.27
C ILE A 200 6.98 -1.25 1.27
N LEU A 201 6.45 -1.58 0.09
CA LEU A 201 5.79 -2.85 -0.22
C LEU A 201 6.71 -3.73 -1.08
N SER A 202 6.56 -5.06 -1.01
CA SER A 202 7.47 -6.00 -1.69
C SER A 202 7.22 -6.16 -3.18
N ALA A 203 6.02 -5.85 -3.67
CA ALA A 203 5.64 -5.91 -5.09
C ALA A 203 5.93 -7.28 -5.76
N GLY A 204 6.00 -8.36 -4.99
CA GLY A 204 6.28 -9.71 -5.50
C GLY A 204 7.75 -10.00 -5.84
N VAL A 205 8.70 -9.14 -5.45
CA VAL A 205 10.14 -9.43 -5.58
C VAL A 205 10.57 -10.54 -4.62
N GLY A 206 11.70 -11.19 -4.91
CA GLY A 206 12.26 -12.24 -4.06
C GLY A 206 12.74 -11.72 -2.70
N TYR A 207 12.88 -12.62 -1.72
CA TYR A 207 13.27 -12.26 -0.35
C TYR A 207 14.59 -11.47 -0.28
N GLU A 208 15.64 -11.90 -0.97
CA GLU A 208 16.95 -11.22 -0.93
C GLU A 208 16.90 -9.79 -1.50
N ASP A 209 16.18 -9.62 -2.60
CA ASP A 209 15.97 -8.30 -3.20
C ASP A 209 15.16 -7.42 -2.25
N PHE A 210 14.08 -7.95 -1.66
CA PHE A 210 13.26 -7.18 -0.72
C PHE A 210 14.03 -6.81 0.55
N ARG A 211 14.87 -7.71 1.08
CA ARG A 211 15.75 -7.41 2.22
C ARG A 211 16.68 -6.24 1.89
N THR A 212 17.30 -6.27 0.72
CA THR A 212 18.17 -5.18 0.25
C THR A 212 17.39 -3.87 0.10
N GLN A 213 16.17 -3.92 -0.45
CA GLN A 213 15.29 -2.74 -0.57
C GLN A 213 14.93 -2.15 0.80
N VAL A 214 14.60 -2.99 1.79
CA VAL A 214 14.31 -2.56 3.17
C VAL A 214 15.53 -1.89 3.81
N GLU A 215 16.73 -2.44 3.63
CA GLU A 215 17.97 -1.84 4.15
C GLU A 215 18.24 -0.46 3.54
N ILE A 216 18.07 -0.31 2.22
CA ILE A 216 18.25 0.95 1.52
C ILE A 216 17.21 1.98 1.98
N ALA A 217 15.92 1.60 1.95
CA ALA A 217 14.83 2.48 2.33
C ALA A 217 14.92 2.90 3.81
N GLY A 218 15.27 1.97 4.71
CA GLY A 218 15.43 2.21 6.14
C GLY A 218 16.51 3.24 6.44
N ARG A 219 17.64 3.22 5.71
CA ARG A 219 18.71 4.23 5.83
C ARG A 219 18.26 5.63 5.38
N ALA A 220 17.28 5.70 4.49
CA ALA A 220 16.74 6.97 4.01
C ALA A 220 15.68 7.58 4.94
N GLY A 221 14.98 6.76 5.73
CA GLY A 221 13.96 7.23 6.68
C GLY A 221 12.67 6.41 6.71
N CYS A 222 12.55 5.37 5.87
CA CYS A 222 11.41 4.43 5.85
C CYS A 222 11.19 3.77 7.21
N ARG A 223 10.08 4.09 7.88
CA ARG A 223 9.71 3.51 9.18
C ARG A 223 8.24 3.75 9.54
N LEU A 224 7.70 2.88 10.38
CA LEU A 224 6.45 3.11 11.09
C LEU A 224 6.69 4.11 12.23
N GLY A 225 6.13 5.32 12.13
CA GLY A 225 6.22 6.36 13.16
C GLY A 225 6.71 7.70 12.63
N ARG A 226 6.22 8.80 13.22
CA ARG A 226 6.61 10.16 12.80
C ARG A 226 8.11 10.37 13.01
N ARG A 227 8.73 11.18 12.15
CA ARG A 227 10.00 11.84 12.47
C ARG A 227 9.81 12.52 13.83
N SER A 228 10.60 12.14 14.83
CA SER A 228 10.76 12.95 16.03
C SER A 228 11.38 14.27 15.59
N THR A 229 10.54 15.27 15.33
CA THR A 229 10.99 16.65 15.13
C THR A 229 11.21 17.26 16.51
N GLY A 230 12.35 16.92 17.11
CA GLY A 230 12.82 17.54 18.34
C GLY A 230 14.33 17.34 18.51
N PRO A 231 15.08 18.35 18.98
CA PRO A 231 16.45 18.19 19.46
C PRO A 231 16.52 17.28 20.70
#